data_AF-A0A6B3CCJ8-F1
#
_entry.id   AF-A0A6B3CCJ8-F1
#
_cell.length_a   1.000
_cell.length_b   1.000
_cell.length_c   1.000
_cell.angle_alpha   90.00
_cell.angle_beta   90.00
_cell.angle_gamma   90.00
#
_symmetry.space_group_name_H-M   'P 1'
#
loop_
_entity.id
_entity.type
_entity.pdbx_description
1 polymer ?
#
loop_
_entity_poly.entity_id
_entity_poly.type
_entity_poly.pdbx_seq_one_letter_code
_entity_poly.pdbx_strand_id
1 'polypeptide(L)'
;LAGAYQGAGDLGRAIPLYEQTLTASVRVLGEDHPSTLTSRNNLAGAYQGAGDLGRAIPLYEQTLTASVRVLGEDHPSTLTSRNN
;
A
#
# COMPACT_ATOMS: atom_id res chain seq x y z
N LEU A 1 1.69 -7.80 11.87
CA LEU A 1 0.47 -7.57 12.68
C LEU A 1 -0.65 -6.94 11.85
N ALA A 2 -0.42 -5.84 11.13
CA ALA A 2 -1.43 -5.18 10.28
C ALA A 2 -2.17 -6.15 9.35
N GLY A 3 -1.44 -6.94 8.55
CA GLY A 3 -2.04 -7.93 7.66
C GLY A 3 -2.79 -9.06 8.37
N ALA A 4 -2.40 -9.42 9.59
CA ALA A 4 -3.13 -10.40 10.39
C ALA A 4 -4.48 -9.85 10.87
N TYR A 5 -4.52 -8.60 11.34
CA TYR A 5 -5.78 -7.93 11.69
C TYR A 5 -6.67 -7.74 10.46
N GLN A 6 -6.10 -7.33 9.32
CA GLN A 6 -6.85 -7.22 8.07
C GLN A 6 -7.45 -8.56 7.64
N GLY A 7 -6.68 -9.66 7.68
CA GLY A 7 -7.17 -11.00 7.37
C GLY A 7 -8.26 -11.50 8.33
N ALA A 8 -8.26 -11.00 9.58
CA ALA A 8 -9.32 -11.25 10.55
C ALA A 8 -10.53 -10.30 10.42
N GLY A 9 -10.50 -9.35 9.48
CA GLY A 9 -11.54 -8.33 9.30
C GLY A 9 -11.47 -7.15 10.29
N ASP A 10 -10.48 -7.11 11.18
CA ASP A 10 -10.27 -6.02 12.14
C ASP A 10 -9.51 -4.85 11.49
N LEU A 11 -10.21 -4.15 10.59
CA LEU A 11 -9.64 -3.03 9.83
C LEU A 11 -9.35 -1.81 10.71
N GLY A 12 -10.07 -1.65 11.83
CA GLY A 12 -9.83 -0.60 12.81
C GLY A 12 -8.45 -0.67 13.45
N ARG A 13 -7.91 -1.90 13.63
CA ARG A 13 -6.51 -2.09 14.08
C ARG A 13 -5.51 -2.18 12.93
N ALA A 14 -5.93 -2.69 11.77
CA ALA A 14 -5.02 -2.84 10.64
C ALA A 14 -4.57 -1.49 10.06
N ILE A 15 -5.50 -0.55 9.83
CA ILE A 15 -5.22 0.71 9.15
C ILE A 15 -4.15 1.55 9.89
N PRO A 16 -4.26 1.83 11.20
CA PRO A 16 -3.26 2.64 11.90
C PRO A 16 -1.85 2.03 11.86
N LEU A 17 -1.76 0.69 11.87
CA LEU A 17 -0.47 -0.01 11.76
C LEU A 17 0.13 0.11 10.37
N TYR A 18 -0.69 0.05 9.31
CA TYR A 18 -0.22 0.29 7.95
C TYR A 18 0.21 1.75 7.75
N GLU A 19 -0.51 2.72 8.31
CA GLU A 19 -0.12 4.14 8.29
C GLU A 19 1.25 4.34 8.94
N GLN A 20 1.43 3.82 10.16
CA GLN A 20 2.72 3.88 10.86
C GLN A 20 3.85 3.21 10.06
N THR A 21 3.57 2.05 9.45
CA THR A 21 4.54 1.32 8.63
C THR A 21 4.93 2.11 7.39
N LEU A 22 3.97 2.75 6.73
CA LEU A 22 4.22 3.60 5.56
C LEU A 22 5.05 4.83 5.95
N THR A 23 4.68 5.53 7.02
CA THR A 23 5.45 6.68 7.53
C THR A 23 6.89 6.30 7.87
N ALA A 24 7.09 5.17 8.55
CA ALA A 24 8.42 4.68 8.88
C ALA A 24 9.22 4.30 7.62
N SER A 25 8.60 3.62 6.65
CA SER A 25 9.23 3.22 5.39
C SER A 25 9.65 4.44 4.56
N VAL A 26 8.77 5.45 4.43
CA VAL A 26 9.10 6.70 3.75
C VAL A 26 10.30 7.38 4.41
N ARG A 27 10.32 7.47 5.76
CA ARG A 27 11.40 8.12 6.49
C ARG A 27 12.75 7.40 6.36
N VAL A 28 12.74 6.07 6.38
CA VAL A 28 13.97 5.25 6.45
C VAL A 28 14.49 4.89 5.06
N LEU A 29 13.59 4.60 4.12
CA LEU A 29 13.91 4.04 2.80
C LEU A 29 13.66 5.02 1.66
N GLY A 30 12.84 6.05 1.88
CA GLY A 30 12.37 6.98 0.86
C GLY A 30 11.05 6.55 0.21
N GLU A 31 10.42 7.48 -0.50
CA GLU A 31 9.08 7.30 -1.09
C GLU A 31 9.02 6.25 -2.21
N ASP A 32 10.13 6.09 -2.92
CA ASP A 32 10.27 5.27 -4.12
C ASP A 32 10.79 3.87 -3.84
N HIS A 33 11.23 3.60 -2.61
CA HIS A 33 11.79 2.29 -2.29
C HIS A 33 10.72 1.20 -2.45
N PRO A 34 11.04 0.03 -3.04
CA PRO A 34 10.04 -1.00 -3.34
C PRO A 34 9.20 -1.42 -2.12
N SER A 35 9.82 -1.52 -0.93
CA SER A 35 9.12 -1.81 0.32
C SER A 35 8.17 -0.69 0.77
N THR A 36 8.48 0.58 0.46
CA THR A 36 7.57 1.71 0.69
C THR A 36 6.37 1.62 -0.24
N LEU A 37 6.58 1.25 -1.52
CA LEU A 37 5.51 1.02 -2.49
C LEU A 37 4.59 -0.12 -2.05
N THR A 38 5.14 -1.25 -1.61
CA THR A 38 4.36 -2.37 -1.03
C THR A 38 3.57 -1.92 0.20
N SER A 39 4.17 -1.13 1.09
CA SER A 39 3.48 -0.63 2.29
C SER A 39 2.31 0.29 1.93
N ARG A 40 2.47 1.15 0.92
CA ARG A 40 1.41 2.03 0.40
C ARG A 40 0.27 1.21 -0.22
N ASN A 41 0.60 0.18 -1.00
CA ASN A 41 -0.39 -0.75 -1.57
C ASN A 41 -1.22 -1.45 -0.49
N ASN A 42 -0.58 -1.90 0.59
CA ASN A 42 -1.26 -2.59 1.67
C ASN A 42 -2.20 -1.65 2.46
N LEU A 43 -1.79 -0.39 2.68
CA LEU A 43 -2.66 0.62 3.28
C LEU A 43 -3.89 0.89 2.41
N ALA A 44 -3.69 1.00 1.09
CA ALA A 44 -4.79 1.16 0.14
C ALA A 44 -5.78 -0.01 0.20
N GLY A 45 -5.28 -1.26 0.26
CA GLY A 45 -6.13 -2.44 0.41
C GLY A 45 -6.88 -2.52 1.74
N ALA A 46 -6.29 -2.00 2.82
CA ALA A 46 -7.00 -1.88 4.09
C ALA A 46 -8.13 -0.85 4.02
N TYR A 47 -7.92 0.29 3.35
CA TYR A 47 -8.97 1.28 3.12
C TYR A 47 -10.09 0.76 2.24
N GLN A 48 -9.74 0.05 1.15
CA GLN A 48 -10.72 -0.61 0.28
C GLN A 48 -11.56 -1.62 1.07
N GLY A 49 -10.94 -2.47 1.88
CA GLY A 49 -11.65 -3.42 2.74
C GLY A 49 -12.62 -2.74 3.72
N ALA A 50 -12.32 -1.50 4.13
CA ALA A 50 -13.17 -0.72 5.03
C ALA A 50 -14.28 0.05 4.29
N GLY A 51 -14.34 -0.05 2.96
CA GLY A 51 -15.26 0.70 2.11
C GLY A 51 -14.82 2.14 1.84
N ASP A 52 -13.63 2.55 2.27
CA ASP A 52 -13.11 3.90 2.06
C ASP A 52 -12.36 4.03 0.74
N LEU A 53 -13.13 4.05 -0.35
CA LEU A 53 -12.59 4.15 -1.69
C LEU A 53 -11.93 5.52 -1.96
N GLY A 54 -12.38 6.57 -1.26
CA GLY A 54 -11.82 7.91 -1.38
C GLY A 54 -10.36 7.99 -0.94
N ARG A 55 -9.96 7.18 0.05
CA ARG A 55 -8.55 7.04 0.46
C ARG A 55 -7.81 5.92 -0.27
N ALA A 56 -8.49 4.85 -0.66
CA ALA A 56 -7.84 3.70 -1.32
C ALA A 56 -7.35 4.03 -2.74
N ILE A 57 -8.22 4.57 -3.60
CA ILE A 57 -7.93 4.78 -5.03
C ILE A 57 -6.69 5.66 -5.24
N PRO A 58 -6.56 6.83 -4.60
CA PRO A 58 -5.39 7.69 -4.81
C PRO A 58 -4.08 7.01 -4.41
N LEU A 59 -4.10 6.16 -3.39
CA LEU A 59 -2.91 5.43 -2.95
C LEU A 59 -2.52 4.33 -3.95
N TYR A 60 -3.50 3.62 -4.53
CA TYR A 60 -3.22 2.64 -5.59
C TYR A 60 -2.66 3.32 -6.84
N GLU A 61 -3.26 4.42 -7.30
CA GLU A 61 -2.78 5.17 -8.46
C GLU A 61 -1.34 5.67 -8.25
N GLN A 62 -1.05 6.29 -7.09
CA GLN A 62 0.30 6.74 -6.75
C GLN A 62 1.29 5.57 -6.70
N THR A 63 0.89 4.42 -6.12
CA THR A 63 1.75 3.25 -6.03
C THR A 63 2.03 2.66 -7.41
N LEU A 64 1.03 2.61 -8.28
CA LEU A 64 1.19 2.12 -9.65
C LEU A 64 2.14 3.02 -10.45
N THR A 65 1.91 4.34 -10.43
CA THR A 65 2.79 5.30 -11.13
C THR A 65 4.23 5.19 -10.65
N ALA A 66 4.45 5.10 -9.33
CA ALA A 66 5.79 4.94 -8.78
C ALA A 66 6.40 3.57 -9.14
N SER A 67 5.63 2.48 -9.08
CA SER A 67 6.11 1.13 -9.42
C SER A 67 6.53 1.04 -10.88
N VAL A 68 5.74 1.60 -11.82
CA VAL A 68 6.12 1.67 -13.24
C VAL A 68 7.44 2.42 -13.42
N ARG A 69 7.59 3.58 -12.77
CA ARG A 69 8.80 4.41 -12.90
C ARG A 69 10.04 3.74 -12.31
N VAL A 70 9.92 3.10 -11.15
CA VAL A 70 11.07 2.60 -10.37
C VAL A 70 11.43 1.15 -10.74
N LEU A 71 10.42 0.31 -10.99
CA LEU A 71 10.58 -1.13 -11.15
C LEU A 71 10.39 -1.59 -12.60
N GLY A 72 9.76 -0.77 -13.44
CA GLY A 72 9.37 -1.12 -14.81
C GLY A 72 7.98 -1.74 -14.89
N GLU A 73 7.45 -1.82 -16.11
CA GLU A 73 6.06 -2.21 -16.37
C GLU A 73 5.75 -3.69 -16.06
N ASP A 74 6.73 -4.57 -16.27
CA ASP A 74 6.56 -6.02 -16.14
C ASP A 74 6.99 -6.56 -14.77
N HIS A 75 7.46 -5.69 -13.87
CA HIS A 75 7.87 -6.13 -12.54
C HIS A 75 6.67 -6.66 -11.74
N PRO A 76 6.82 -7.76 -10.98
CA PRO A 76 5.71 -8.35 -10.23
C PRO A 76 4.94 -7.37 -9.35
N SER A 77 5.63 -6.47 -8.64
CA SER A 77 4.99 -5.44 -7.81
C SER A 77 4.19 -4.41 -8.63
N THR A 78 4.62 -4.09 -9.85
CA THR A 78 3.87 -3.23 -10.77
C THR A 78 2.60 -3.94 -11.23
N LEU A 79 2.70 -5.21 -11.58
CA LEU A 79 1.54 -6.03 -11.96
C LEU A 79 0.54 -6.19 -10.81
N THR A 80 1.03 -6.43 -9.59
CA THR A 80 0.18 -6.45 -8.39
C THR A 80 -0.53 -5.11 -8.19
N SER A 81 0.18 -3.99 -8.33
CA SER A 81 -0.42 -2.66 -8.16
C SER A 81 -1.46 -2.34 -9.24
N ARG A 82 -1.30 -2.85 -10.47
CA ARG A 82 -2.29 -2.72 -11.55
C ARG A 82 -3.57 -3.53 -11.31
N ASN A 83 -3.47 -4.63 -10.56
CA ASN A 83 -4.59 -5.52 -10.31
C ASN A 83 -5.51 -5.05 -9.16
N ASN A 84 -5.04 -4.10 -8.34
CA ASN A 84 -5.79 -3.60 -7.18
C ASN A 84 -6.66 -2.39 -7.55
#